data_AF-A0A2E4DUA2-F1
#
_entry.id   AF-A0A2E4DUA2-F1
#
_cell.length_a   1.000
_cell.length_b   1.000
_cell.length_c   1.000
_cell.angle_alpha   90.00
_cell.angle_beta   90.00
_cell.angle_gamma   90.00
#
_symmetry.space_group_name_H-M   'P 1'
#
loop_
_entity.id
_entity.type
_entity.pdbx_description
1 polymer ?
#
loop_
_entity_poly.entity_id
_entity_poly.type
_entity_poly.pdbx_seq_one_letter_code
_entity_poly.pdbx_strand_id
1 'polypeptide(L)' 'MAISQVTDNPAVVEGSSIHQDAKQQLHQYLRTNIQPLMQTGKPLDLKDIFDHVTIRKSKLVRLLGAKQVQHMVPMLLDQ' A
#
# COMPACT_ATOMS: atom_id res chain seq x y z
N MET A 1 18.68 23.90 -32.41
CA MET A 1 17.48 23.74 -31.57
C MET A 1 17.87 22.94 -30.34
N ALA A 2 17.73 23.52 -29.16
CA ALA A 2 17.95 22.85 -27.89
C ALA A 2 16.62 22.30 -27.39
N ILE A 3 16.57 21.02 -27.06
CA ILE A 3 15.58 20.46 -26.15
C ILE A 3 16.36 19.77 -25.04
N SER A 4 16.55 20.53 -23.96
CA SER A 4 16.84 19.99 -22.64
C SER A 4 15.63 19.17 -22.19
N GLN A 5 15.83 17.88 -21.99
CA GLN A 5 15.10 17.08 -20.99
C GLN A 5 16.21 16.25 -20.31
N VAL A 6 16.86 16.78 -19.28
CA VAL A 6 16.42 16.74 -17.88
C VAL A 6 16.03 15.32 -17.49
N THR A 7 17.03 14.61 -16.95
CA THR A 7 16.95 13.54 -15.94
C THR A 7 15.78 12.57 -16.07
N ASP A 8 15.97 11.49 -16.82
CA ASP A 8 15.19 10.27 -16.58
C ASP A 8 15.99 9.35 -15.65
N ASN A 9 15.67 9.46 -14.36
CA ASN A 9 16.17 8.58 -13.33
C ASN A 9 15.83 7.12 -13.71
N PRO A 10 16.81 6.20 -13.79
CA PRO A 10 16.56 4.79 -14.15
C PRO A 10 15.73 4.00 -13.11
N ALA A 11 15.15 4.66 -12.10
CA ALA A 11 14.25 4.05 -11.11
C ALA A 11 12.79 3.90 -11.60
N VAL A 12 12.41 4.50 -12.74
CA VAL A 12 10.99 4.60 -13.17
C VAL A 12 10.49 3.39 -13.97
N VAL A 13 11.37 2.64 -14.64
CA VAL A 13 10.94 1.58 -15.57
C VAL A 13 10.73 0.21 -14.89
N GLU A 14 11.53 -0.16 -13.90
CA GLU A 14 11.33 -1.43 -13.14
C GLU A 14 10.53 -1.24 -11.83
N GLY A 15 10.53 -0.03 -11.27
CA GLY A 15 9.80 0.28 -10.03
C GLY A 15 8.28 0.24 -10.20
N SER A 16 7.77 0.47 -11.41
CA SER A 16 6.33 0.52 -11.70
C SER A 16 5.64 -0.82 -11.47
N SER A 17 6.21 -1.93 -11.97
CA SER A 17 5.66 -3.28 -11.77
C SER A 17 5.76 -3.73 -10.32
N ILE A 18 6.88 -3.43 -9.64
CA ILE A 18 7.09 -3.74 -8.22
C ILE A 18 6.07 -2.99 -7.34
N HIS A 19 5.80 -1.73 -7.69
CA HIS A 19 4.84 -0.92 -6.95
C HIS A 19 3.40 -1.39 -7.18
N GLN A 20 3.02 -1.78 -8.41
CA GLN A 20 1.71 -2.37 -8.69
C GLN A 20 1.53 -3.73 -7.98
N ASP A 21 2.56 -4.58 -7.98
CA ASP A 21 2.56 -5.84 -7.25
C ASP A 21 2.40 -5.62 -5.73
N ALA A 22 3.11 -4.65 -5.15
CA ALA A 22 2.96 -4.30 -3.75
C ALA A 22 1.54 -3.81 -3.40
N LYS A 23 0.87 -3.08 -4.31
CA LYS A 23 -0.54 -2.68 -4.14
C LYS A 23 -1.49 -3.88 -4.15
N GLN A 24 -1.29 -4.81 -5.08
CA GLN A 24 -2.08 -6.06 -5.13
C GLN A 24 -1.89 -6.88 -3.86
N GLN A 25 -0.64 -7.01 -3.37
CA GLN A 25 -0.35 -7.69 -2.12
C GLN A 25 -1.01 -7.01 -0.91
N LEU A 26 -1.03 -5.67 -0.87
CA LEU A 26 -1.73 -4.92 0.18
C LEU A 26 -3.24 -5.19 0.14
N HIS A 27 -3.86 -5.11 -1.04
CA HIS A 27 -5.28 -5.38 -1.21
C HIS A 27 -5.66 -6.80 -0.75
N GLN A 28 -4.91 -7.82 -1.18
CA GLN A 28 -5.14 -9.20 -0.75
C GLN A 28 -4.98 -9.37 0.76
N TYR A 29 -3.95 -8.75 1.36
CA TYR A 29 -3.74 -8.83 2.80
C TYR A 29 -4.94 -8.26 3.58
N LEU A 30 -5.42 -7.07 3.19
CA LEU A 30 -6.57 -6.42 3.82
C LEU A 30 -7.82 -7.30 3.73
N ARG A 31 -8.12 -7.85 2.55
CA ARG A 31 -9.27 -8.72 2.32
C ARG A 31 -9.22 -10.02 3.13
N THR A 32 -8.06 -10.67 3.18
CA THR A 32 -7.94 -11.99 3.85
C THR A 32 -7.73 -11.88 5.36
N ASN A 33 -7.09 -10.82 5.86
CA ASN A 33 -6.65 -10.75 7.26
C ASN A 33 -7.35 -9.65 8.06
N ILE A 34 -7.79 -8.55 7.44
CA ILE A 34 -8.38 -7.41 8.15
C ILE A 34 -9.90 -7.46 8.05
N GLN A 35 -10.45 -7.69 6.86
CA GLN A 35 -11.90 -7.72 6.64
C GLN A 35 -12.64 -8.72 7.57
N PRO A 36 -12.14 -9.95 7.81
CA PRO A 36 -12.78 -10.85 8.78
C PRO A 36 -12.73 -10.32 10.21
N LEU A 37 -11.65 -9.63 10.61
CA LEU A 37 -11.53 -9.04 11.94
C LEU A 37 -12.57 -7.93 12.16
N MET A 38 -12.86 -7.13 11.13
CA MET A 38 -13.92 -6.12 11.17
C MET A 38 -15.32 -6.75 11.34
N GLN A 39 -15.51 -7.97 10.83
CA GLN A 39 -16.79 -8.71 10.97
C GLN A 39 -16.95 -9.37 12.35
N THR A 40 -15.89 -9.52 13.15
CA THR A 40 -15.97 -10.12 14.49
C THR A 40 -16.64 -9.24 15.55
N GLY A 41 -17.17 -8.07 15.17
CA GLY A 41 -17.87 -7.16 16.08
C GLY A 41 -16.95 -6.29 16.93
N LYS A 42 -15.62 -6.44 16.82
CA LYS A 42 -14.66 -5.50 17.38
C LYS A 42 -14.47 -4.33 16.40
N PRO A 43 -14.73 -3.07 16.79
CA PRO A 43 -14.40 -1.95 15.94
C PRO A 43 -12.87 -1.90 15.76
N LEU A 44 -12.41 -2.08 14.53
CA LEU A 44 -11.04 -1.75 14.15
C LEU A 44 -11.06 -0.35 13.53
N ASP A 45 -10.29 0.57 14.10
CA ASP A 45 -10.11 1.88 13.51
C ASP A 45 -9.02 1.85 12.40
N LEU A 46 -8.96 2.88 11.57
CA LEU A 46 -7.96 2.97 10.49
C LEU A 46 -6.52 2.93 11.02
N LYS A 47 -6.27 3.48 12.20
CA LYS A 47 -4.97 3.43 12.87
C LYS A 47 -4.64 2.01 13.31
N ASP A 48 -5.56 1.28 13.94
CA ASP A 48 -5.36 -0.14 14.28
C ASP A 48 -5.04 -0.99 13.03
N ILE A 49 -5.75 -0.74 11.93
CA ILE A 49 -5.51 -1.44 10.65
C ILE A 49 -4.14 -1.07 10.09
N PHE A 50 -3.79 0.21 10.09
CA PHE A 50 -2.48 0.67 9.62
C PHE A 50 -1.34 0.11 10.47
N ASP A 51 -1.51 0.03 11.79
CA ASP A 51 -0.55 -0.58 12.70
C ASP A 51 -0.41 -2.09 12.41
N HIS A 52 -1.51 -2.79 12.15
CA HIS A 52 -1.50 -4.19 11.69
C HIS A 52 -0.69 -4.38 10.40
N VAL A 53 -0.94 -3.54 9.38
CA VAL A 53 -0.21 -3.58 8.11
C VAL A 53 1.28 -3.25 8.32
N THR A 54 1.59 -2.26 9.16
CA THR A 54 2.96 -1.85 9.44
C THR A 54 3.76 -2.93 10.16
N ILE A 55 3.13 -3.65 11.11
CA ILE A 55 3.77 -4.72 11.87
C ILE A 55 3.91 -5.99 11.01
N ARG A 56 2.82 -6.43 10.36
CA ARG A 56 2.76 -7.73 9.66
C ARG A 56 3.28 -7.67 8.23
N LYS A 57 3.25 -6.50 7.60
CA LYS A 57 3.65 -6.25 6.21
C LYS A 57 4.59 -5.05 6.11
N SER A 58 5.52 -4.91 7.05
CA SER A 58 6.53 -3.83 7.08
C SER A 58 7.27 -3.63 5.76
N LYS A 59 7.56 -4.72 5.03
CA LYS A 59 8.16 -4.66 3.69
C LYS A 59 7.27 -3.96 2.66
N LEU A 60 5.95 -4.20 2.67
CA LEU A 60 5.00 -3.50 1.79
C LEU A 60 4.93 -2.02 2.14
N VAL A 61 4.92 -1.69 3.43
CA VAL A 61 4.94 -0.29 3.89
C VAL A 61 6.23 0.41 3.48
N ARG A 62 7.37 -0.29 3.47
CA ARG A 62 8.65 0.25 2.98
C ARG A 62 8.66 0.48 1.46
N LEU A 63 7.99 -0.38 0.69
CA LEU A 63 7.94 -0.30 -0.78
C LEU A 63 6.91 0.73 -1.29
N LEU A 64 5.76 0.85 -0.62
CA LEU A 64 4.68 1.77 -1.00
C LEU A 64 4.83 3.15 -0.32
N GLY A 65 5.44 3.19 0.86
CA GLY A 65 5.55 4.36 1.72
C GLY A 65 4.39 4.45 2.71
N ALA A 66 4.71 4.78 3.97
CA ALA A 66 3.76 4.83 5.08
C ALA A 66 2.53 5.73 4.81
N LYS A 67 2.76 6.95 4.31
CA LYS A 67 1.67 7.87 3.95
C LYS A 67 0.78 7.30 2.84
N GLN A 68 1.40 6.69 1.82
CA GLN A 68 0.66 6.11 0.72
C GLN A 68 -0.23 4.95 1.19
N VAL A 69 0.32 4.04 2.01
CA VAL A 69 -0.46 2.95 2.61
C VAL A 69 -1.61 3.49 3.46
N GLN A 70 -1.39 4.52 4.28
CA GLN A 70 -2.45 5.13 5.08
C GLN A 70 -3.61 5.67 4.22
N HIS A 71 -3.32 6.27 3.07
CA HIS A 71 -4.36 6.72 2.13
C HIS A 71 -5.02 5.56 1.36
N MET A 72 -4.28 4.49 1.08
CA MET A 72 -4.77 3.34 0.31
C MET A 72 -5.63 2.39 1.12
N VAL A 73 -5.32 2.16 2.41
CA VAL A 73 -6.08 1.25 3.29
C VAL A 73 -7.60 1.49 3.23
N PRO A 74 -8.12 2.72 3.41
CA PRO A 74 -9.57 2.94 3.35
C PRO A 74 -10.14 2.66 1.95
N MET A 75 -9.44 3.08 0.88
CA MET A 75 -9.88 2.84 -0.50
C MET A 75 -9.98 1.35 -0.82
N LEU A 76 -9.02 0.55 -0.34
CA LEU A 76 -8.95 -0.88 -0.60
C LEU A 76 -9.91 -1.71 0.27
N LEU A 77 -10.41 -1.13 1.36
CA LEU A 77 -11.41 -1.76 2.24
C LEU A 77 -12.86 -1.45 1.80
N ASP A 78 -13.06 -0.36 1.06
CA ASP A 78 -14.36 0.07 0.53
C ASP A 78 -14.72 -0.61 -0.82
N GLN A 79 -13.73 -1.16 -1.53
CA GLN A 79 -13.89 -1.92 -2.79
C GLN A 79 -14.36 -3.37 -2.58
#